data_AF-A0A4U3LKM9-F1
#
_entry.id   AF-A0A4U3LKM9-F1
#
_cell.length_a   1.000
_cell.length_b   1.000
_cell.length_c   1.000
_cell.angle_alpha   90.00
_cell.angle_beta   90.00
_cell.angle_gamma   90.00
#
_symmetry.space_group_name_H-M   'P 1'
#
loop_
_entity.id
_entity.type
_entity.pdbx_description
1 polymer ?
#
loop_
_entity_poly.entity_id
_entity_poly.type
_entity_poly.pdbx_seq_one_letter_code
_entity_poly.pdbx_strand_id
1 'polypeptide(L)'
;MLRATAVLLSLLGHAIGPQWGITHVAAVTHHDPAPAESPAERAGERLDAMSPADRDRVEATMAAADADERPYVVKVVAAGHNAGEVASFAQLIRGKKPHWLHTHLDLLDPDGSGWVDYRSAPVQQPDDTSCGPMTILMARAMADPLYALYLTTGDSTVRADAAAGQFQARLTAEEHRIHAETNRFWPQRLGSTPLGMSNELNRYADALGTHYRPRLANRSALADAADAAGNGHPVPVLIGDWIPHHYILLIGRVGADLLYYEPGYATVGSLNEQNFLHGKLDVIGFHRIYAVVTPS
;
A
#
# COMPACT_ATOMS: atom_id res chain seq x y z
N MET A 1 -29.35 23.35 24.52
CA MET A 1 -30.58 23.30 25.34
C MET A 1 -31.66 22.55 24.57
N LEU A 2 -32.33 21.63 25.26
CA LEU A 2 -33.20 20.54 24.79
C LEU A 2 -34.27 20.94 23.75
N ARG A 3 -34.57 20.02 22.82
CA ARG A 3 -35.80 19.19 22.87
C ARG A 3 -35.83 18.12 21.78
N ALA A 4 -35.70 16.86 22.21
CA ALA A 4 -36.06 15.66 21.45
C ALA A 4 -37.58 15.47 21.46
N THR A 5 -38.15 15.04 20.34
CA THR A 5 -39.57 14.65 20.25
C THR A 5 -39.63 13.15 19.94
N ALA A 6 -40.07 12.37 20.94
CA ALA A 6 -40.41 10.97 20.80
C ALA A 6 -41.92 10.83 20.58
N VAL A 7 -42.33 10.03 19.60
CA VAL A 7 -43.72 9.61 19.42
C VAL A 7 -43.81 8.14 19.78
N LEU A 8 -44.43 7.84 20.92
CA LEU A 8 -44.92 6.52 21.29
C LEU A 8 -46.30 6.31 20.64
N LEU A 9 -46.46 5.24 19.88
CA LEU A 9 -47.77 4.60 19.68
C LEU A 9 -47.71 3.21 20.30
N SER A 10 -48.53 3.00 21.33
CA SER A 10 -48.78 1.71 21.95
C SER A 10 -50.13 1.19 21.43
N LEU A 11 -50.15 -0.01 20.87
CA LEU A 11 -51.37 -0.82 20.77
C LEU A 11 -51.05 -2.24 21.23
N LEU A 12 -51.70 -2.64 22.32
CA LEU A 12 -51.77 -3.97 22.87
C LEU A 12 -52.65 -4.86 22.00
N GLY A 13 -52.18 -6.07 21.70
CA GLY A 13 -52.99 -7.15 21.13
C GLY A 13 -52.33 -8.50 21.43
N HIS A 14 -52.92 -9.24 22.36
CA HIS A 14 -52.43 -10.53 22.86
C HIS A 14 -52.67 -11.66 21.85
N ALA A 15 -51.63 -12.46 21.57
CA ALA A 15 -51.79 -13.86 21.16
C ALA A 15 -50.54 -14.68 21.55
N ILE A 16 -50.81 -15.87 22.07
CA ILE A 16 -49.93 -16.81 22.76
C ILE A 16 -49.19 -17.70 21.74
N GLY A 17 -47.87 -17.92 21.90
CA GLY A 17 -47.09 -18.91 21.13
C GLY A 17 -45.59 -18.91 21.48
N PRO A 18 -44.88 -20.06 21.44
CA PRO A 18 -43.69 -20.31 22.27
C PRO A 18 -42.36 -19.82 21.68
N GLN A 19 -41.63 -19.10 22.55
CA GLN A 19 -40.19 -18.92 22.69
C GLN A 19 -39.26 -19.78 21.80
N TRP A 20 -38.55 -19.13 20.86
CA TRP A 20 -37.19 -19.47 20.42
C TRP A 20 -36.47 -18.21 19.90
N GLY A 21 -35.25 -17.98 20.40
CA GLY A 21 -34.19 -17.29 19.63
C GLY A 21 -34.04 -15.78 19.86
N ILE A 22 -33.16 -15.43 20.80
CA ILE A 22 -32.50 -14.12 20.88
C ILE A 22 -31.83 -13.83 19.54
N THR A 23 -32.34 -12.88 18.76
CA THR A 23 -31.60 -12.29 17.64
C THR A 23 -30.90 -11.05 18.18
N HIS A 24 -29.66 -11.22 18.64
CA HIS A 24 -28.72 -10.11 18.69
C HIS A 24 -28.43 -9.72 17.23
N VAL A 25 -29.14 -8.70 16.73
CA VAL A 25 -28.66 -7.95 15.58
C VAL A 25 -27.43 -7.22 16.09
N ALA A 26 -26.25 -7.80 15.85
CA ALA A 26 -25.00 -7.08 16.04
C ALA A 26 -25.08 -5.85 15.13
N ALA A 27 -25.13 -4.67 15.73
CA ALA A 27 -24.92 -3.43 15.01
C ALA A 27 -23.55 -3.56 14.34
N VAL A 28 -23.54 -3.70 13.02
CA VAL A 28 -22.34 -3.50 12.22
C VAL A 28 -22.03 -2.02 12.37
N THR A 29 -21.15 -1.70 13.31
CA THR A 29 -20.52 -0.39 13.35
C THR A 29 -19.72 -0.28 12.05
N HIS A 30 -20.23 0.52 11.11
CA HIS A 30 -19.40 1.07 10.06
C HIS A 30 -18.29 1.86 10.77
N HIS A 31 -17.12 1.24 10.89
CA HIS A 31 -15.91 2.00 11.17
C HIS A 31 -15.63 2.73 9.88
N ASP A 32 -15.90 4.03 9.86
CA ASP A 32 -15.34 4.90 8.85
C ASP A 32 -13.83 4.66 8.87
N PRO A 33 -13.19 4.33 7.73
CA PRO A 33 -11.75 4.18 7.71
C PRO A 33 -11.14 5.48 8.24
N ALA A 34 -10.24 5.36 9.23
CA ALA A 34 -9.50 6.52 9.71
C ALA A 34 -8.85 7.21 8.50
N PRO A 35 -8.85 8.55 8.43
CA PRO A 35 -8.10 9.24 7.41
C PRO A 35 -6.65 8.74 7.46
N ALA A 36 -6.15 8.37 6.30
CA ALA A 36 -4.79 7.94 6.10
C ALA A 36 -3.81 9.00 6.66
N GLU A 37 -3.08 8.64 7.71
CA GLU A 37 -2.06 9.52 8.29
C GLU A 37 -0.93 9.71 7.29
N SER A 38 -0.53 10.97 7.08
CA SER A 38 0.62 11.28 6.25
C SER A 38 1.90 10.66 6.82
N PRO A 39 2.94 10.38 6.00
CA PRO A 39 4.23 9.93 6.51
C PRO A 39 4.82 10.84 7.59
N ALA A 40 4.55 12.16 7.54
CA ALA A 40 5.02 13.10 8.54
C ALA A 40 4.33 12.92 9.91
N GLU A 41 3.01 12.71 9.93
CA GLU A 41 2.26 12.43 11.15
C GLU A 41 2.73 11.13 11.79
N ARG A 42 2.84 10.05 11.00
CA ARG A 42 3.36 8.77 11.47
C ARG A 42 4.78 8.88 12.01
N ALA A 43 5.66 9.64 11.35
CA ALA A 43 7.00 9.88 11.85
C ALA A 43 6.99 10.59 13.22
N GLY A 44 6.07 11.54 13.43
CA GLY A 44 5.86 12.20 14.72
C GLY A 44 5.48 11.21 15.83
N GLU A 45 4.49 10.34 15.57
CA GLU A 45 4.08 9.32 16.54
C GLU A 45 5.22 8.34 16.87
N ARG A 46 6.00 7.94 15.86
CA ARG A 46 7.17 7.07 16.06
C ARG A 46 8.22 7.76 16.92
N LEU A 47 8.49 9.05 16.72
CA LEU A 47 9.39 9.82 17.57
C LEU A 47 8.87 9.92 19.02
N ASP A 48 7.56 10.14 19.19
CA ASP A 48 6.92 10.21 20.50
C ASP A 48 7.02 8.89 21.28
N ALA A 49 7.06 7.75 20.59
CA ALA A 49 7.27 6.44 21.18
C ALA A 49 8.74 6.08 21.47
N MET A 50 9.72 6.82 20.93
CA MET A 50 11.15 6.54 21.13
C MET A 50 11.64 6.94 22.52
N SER A 51 12.76 6.33 22.95
CA SER A 51 13.52 6.81 24.10
C SER A 51 14.02 8.24 23.86
N PRO A 52 14.26 9.06 24.90
CA PRO A 52 14.77 10.42 24.71
C PRO A 52 16.07 10.46 23.89
N ALA A 53 17.00 9.53 24.15
CA ALA A 53 18.27 9.47 23.43
C ALA A 53 18.10 9.09 21.95
N ASP A 54 17.18 8.16 21.64
CA ASP A 54 16.90 7.79 20.25
C ASP A 54 16.17 8.90 19.50
N ARG A 55 15.22 9.57 20.17
CA ARG A 55 14.50 10.73 19.63
C ARG A 55 15.48 11.85 19.28
N ASP A 56 16.34 12.26 20.22
CA ASP A 56 17.35 13.30 20.00
C ASP A 56 18.26 12.95 18.81
N ARG A 57 18.64 11.67 18.68
CA ARG A 57 19.45 11.19 17.57
C ARG A 57 18.72 11.28 16.22
N VAL A 58 17.45 10.88 16.17
CA VAL A 58 16.66 10.96 14.92
C VAL A 58 16.38 12.41 14.55
N GLU A 59 16.00 13.26 15.50
CA GLU A 59 15.79 14.70 15.28
C GLU A 59 17.05 15.38 14.77
N ALA A 60 18.21 15.12 15.39
CA ALA A 60 19.49 15.62 14.89
C ALA A 60 19.82 15.11 13.47
N THR A 61 19.46 13.86 13.16
CA THR A 61 19.63 13.28 11.82
C THR A 61 18.76 14.00 10.79
N MET A 62 17.48 14.23 11.09
CA MET A 62 16.55 14.97 10.21
C MET A 62 16.95 16.44 10.04
N ALA A 63 17.45 17.08 11.10
CA ALA A 63 17.93 18.46 11.06
C ALA A 63 19.20 18.62 10.21
N ALA A 64 20.06 17.60 10.17
CA ALA A 64 21.27 17.58 9.37
C ALA A 64 21.04 17.22 7.89
N ALA A 65 19.90 16.60 7.55
CA ALA A 65 19.52 16.29 6.17
C ALA A 65 19.12 17.56 5.41
N ASP A 66 19.51 17.65 4.15
CA ASP A 66 19.12 18.78 3.29
C ASP A 66 17.64 18.69 2.84
N ALA A 67 17.19 19.65 2.02
CA ALA A 67 15.80 19.73 1.60
C ALA A 67 15.36 18.55 0.72
N ASP A 68 16.27 17.97 -0.06
CA ASP A 68 15.99 16.85 -0.96
C ASP A 68 16.06 15.51 -0.22
N GLU A 69 16.94 15.39 0.78
CA GLU A 69 17.14 14.18 1.60
C GLU A 69 16.05 14.01 2.67
N ARG A 70 15.66 15.11 3.33
CA ARG A 70 14.79 15.08 4.52
C ARG A 70 13.48 14.32 4.32
N PRO A 71 12.74 14.45 3.19
CA PRO A 71 11.51 13.69 2.98
C PRO A 71 11.72 12.17 3.08
N TYR A 72 12.85 11.66 2.58
CA TYR A 72 13.17 10.24 2.67
C TYR A 72 13.55 9.82 4.08
N VAL A 73 14.29 10.64 4.82
CA VAL A 73 14.59 10.37 6.24
C VAL A 73 13.30 10.30 7.05
N VAL A 74 12.36 11.23 6.83
CA VAL A 74 11.03 11.21 7.47
C VAL A 74 10.27 9.93 7.11
N LYS A 75 10.25 9.53 5.84
CA LYS A 75 9.61 8.26 5.41
C LYS A 75 10.24 7.03 6.08
N VAL A 76 11.56 6.97 6.26
CA VAL A 76 12.23 5.85 6.97
C VAL A 76 11.83 5.82 8.46
N VAL A 77 11.69 6.98 9.11
CA VAL A 77 11.15 7.04 10.49
C VAL A 77 9.69 6.58 10.51
N ALA A 78 8.87 7.05 9.57
CA ALA A 78 7.47 6.67 9.42
C ALA A 78 7.29 5.17 9.19
N ALA A 79 8.26 4.53 8.51
CA ALA A 79 8.28 3.10 8.25
C ALA A 79 8.62 2.26 9.51
N GLY A 80 8.94 2.89 10.64
CA GLY A 80 9.16 2.24 11.93
C GLY A 80 10.60 1.79 12.18
N HIS A 81 11.58 2.29 11.41
CA HIS A 81 13.00 1.97 11.62
C HIS A 81 13.56 2.59 12.90
N ASN A 82 14.54 1.90 13.49
CA ASN A 82 15.18 2.38 14.72
C ASN A 82 16.18 3.53 14.44
N ALA A 83 16.56 4.28 15.48
CA ALA A 83 17.44 5.44 15.36
C ALA A 83 18.81 5.13 14.72
N GLY A 84 19.31 3.90 14.87
CA GLY A 84 20.53 3.43 14.21
C GLY A 84 20.36 3.32 12.71
N GLU A 85 19.30 2.63 12.27
CA GLU A 85 18.95 2.46 10.85
C GLU A 85 18.67 3.79 10.16
N VAL A 86 17.92 4.69 10.82
CA VAL A 86 17.63 6.04 10.31
C VAL A 86 18.93 6.82 10.09
N ALA A 87 19.84 6.82 11.07
CA ALA A 87 21.13 7.50 10.96
C ALA A 87 22.01 6.92 9.85
N SER A 88 22.06 5.58 9.73
CA SER A 88 22.80 4.91 8.67
C SER A 88 22.22 5.20 7.29
N PHE A 89 20.90 5.20 7.15
CA PHE A 89 20.22 5.57 5.91
C PHE A 89 20.54 7.01 5.50
N ALA A 90 20.39 7.96 6.42
CA ALA A 90 20.69 9.38 6.18
C ALA A 90 22.15 9.60 5.75
N GLN A 91 23.10 8.87 6.34
CA GLN A 91 24.50 8.92 5.93
C GLN A 91 24.71 8.41 4.50
N LEU A 92 23.96 7.40 4.07
CA LEU A 92 24.12 6.76 2.76
C LEU A 92 23.56 7.61 1.62
N ILE A 93 22.53 8.42 1.90
CA ILE A 93 21.94 9.35 0.94
C ILE A 93 22.59 10.74 0.97
N ARG A 94 23.48 11.01 1.94
CA ARG A 94 24.08 12.33 2.13
C ARG A 94 24.83 12.83 0.89
N GLY A 95 24.48 14.03 0.43
CA GLY A 95 25.07 14.72 -0.72
C GLY A 95 24.73 14.08 -2.06
N LYS A 96 23.81 13.11 -2.10
CA LYS A 96 23.32 12.53 -3.37
C LYS A 96 22.46 13.56 -4.09
N LYS A 97 22.49 13.52 -5.42
CA LYS A 97 21.70 14.44 -6.25
C LYS A 97 20.21 14.04 -6.23
N PRO A 98 19.27 14.97 -6.41
CA PRO A 98 17.83 14.67 -6.45
C PRO A 98 17.48 13.52 -7.40
N HIS A 99 18.04 13.52 -8.61
CA HIS A 99 17.86 12.42 -9.56
C HIS A 99 18.30 11.06 -9.00
N TRP A 100 19.42 11.00 -8.26
CA TRP A 100 19.88 9.75 -7.64
C TRP A 100 18.88 9.30 -6.57
N LEU A 101 18.37 10.22 -5.74
CA LEU A 101 17.38 9.91 -4.71
C LEU A 101 16.12 9.31 -5.35
N HIS A 102 15.54 9.99 -6.34
CA HIS A 102 14.36 9.49 -7.06
C HIS A 102 14.61 8.11 -7.69
N THR A 103 15.72 7.94 -8.42
CA THR A 103 16.05 6.66 -9.07
C THR A 103 16.17 5.48 -8.09
N HIS A 104 16.63 5.74 -6.85
CA HIS A 104 16.93 4.67 -5.89
C HIS A 104 15.83 4.45 -4.84
N LEU A 105 15.01 5.48 -4.59
CA LEU A 105 14.07 5.51 -3.47
C LEU A 105 12.61 5.63 -3.91
N ASP A 106 12.34 6.12 -5.13
CA ASP A 106 10.99 6.24 -5.71
C ASP A 106 10.89 5.36 -6.97
N LEU A 107 10.80 4.04 -6.78
CA LEU A 107 10.66 3.10 -7.91
C LEU A 107 9.38 3.31 -8.72
N LEU A 108 8.36 3.88 -8.09
CA LEU A 108 7.13 4.32 -8.74
C LEU A 108 6.97 5.82 -8.50
N ASP A 109 6.68 6.56 -9.56
CA ASP A 109 6.32 7.96 -9.48
C ASP A 109 4.80 8.08 -9.34
N PRO A 110 4.27 8.44 -8.16
CA PRO A 110 2.84 8.60 -7.94
C PRO A 110 2.27 9.87 -8.56
N ASP A 111 3.09 10.68 -9.24
CA ASP A 111 2.68 11.87 -10.00
C ASP A 111 2.88 11.70 -11.52
N GLY A 112 3.50 10.58 -11.94
CA GLY A 112 3.89 10.30 -13.32
C GLY A 112 3.17 9.11 -13.93
N SER A 113 2.98 9.13 -15.25
CA SER A 113 2.51 7.98 -16.03
C SER A 113 3.60 7.53 -17.00
N GLY A 114 3.69 6.23 -17.29
CA GLY A 114 4.59 5.71 -18.30
C GLY A 114 5.34 4.46 -17.88
N TRP A 115 6.45 4.21 -18.56
CA TRP A 115 7.30 3.05 -18.33
C TRP A 115 8.08 3.15 -17.02
N VAL A 116 8.16 2.04 -16.28
CA VAL A 116 8.85 1.95 -15.00
C VAL A 116 10.08 1.07 -15.17
N ASP A 117 11.26 1.67 -15.01
CA ASP A 117 12.52 0.94 -14.99
C ASP A 117 13.50 1.44 -13.94
N TYR A 118 14.46 0.59 -13.64
CA TYR A 118 15.68 0.97 -12.96
C TYR A 118 16.85 0.67 -13.89
N ARG A 119 17.53 1.72 -14.37
CA ARG A 119 18.65 1.62 -15.32
C ARG A 119 18.30 0.78 -16.55
N SER A 120 17.12 1.05 -17.14
CA SER A 120 16.57 0.32 -18.28
C SER A 120 16.20 -1.15 -18.01
N ALA A 121 16.26 -1.59 -16.76
CA ALA A 121 15.74 -2.88 -16.35
C ALA A 121 14.27 -2.72 -15.90
N PRO A 122 13.31 -3.38 -16.56
CA PRO A 122 11.89 -3.16 -16.29
C PRO A 122 11.50 -3.58 -14.89
N VAL A 123 10.74 -2.76 -14.17
CA VAL A 123 10.13 -3.16 -12.91
C VAL A 123 8.88 -3.96 -13.26
N GLN A 124 9.06 -5.24 -13.61
CA GLN A 124 8.03 -6.12 -14.18
C GLN A 124 7.91 -7.41 -13.37
N GLN A 125 6.71 -8.00 -13.34
CA GLN A 125 6.53 -9.35 -12.81
C GLN A 125 7.25 -10.38 -13.71
N PRO A 126 7.85 -11.45 -13.13
CA PRO A 126 8.60 -12.45 -13.89
C PRO A 126 7.73 -13.46 -14.64
N ASP A 127 6.48 -13.70 -14.23
CA ASP A 127 5.56 -14.68 -14.85
C ASP A 127 4.09 -14.27 -14.74
N ASP A 128 3.15 -15.01 -15.31
CA ASP A 128 1.72 -14.63 -15.32
C ASP A 128 1.00 -14.73 -13.96
N THR A 129 1.65 -15.28 -12.92
CA THR A 129 1.06 -15.54 -11.60
C THR A 129 1.60 -14.66 -10.48
N SER A 130 2.58 -13.82 -10.82
CA SER A 130 3.33 -12.96 -9.92
C SER A 130 2.84 -11.50 -9.86
N CYS A 131 1.71 -11.18 -10.53
CA CYS A 131 1.12 -9.82 -10.50
C CYS A 131 0.82 -9.37 -9.06
N GLY A 132 0.16 -10.21 -8.27
CA GLY A 132 -0.14 -9.95 -6.86
C GLY A 132 1.14 -9.70 -6.03
N PRO A 133 2.07 -10.66 -5.95
CA PRO A 133 3.34 -10.47 -5.23
C PRO A 133 4.11 -9.22 -5.66
N MET A 134 4.12 -8.92 -6.96
CA MET A 134 4.76 -7.72 -7.49
C MET A 134 4.09 -6.43 -6.99
N THR A 135 2.75 -6.40 -6.89
CA THR A 135 2.05 -5.25 -6.25
C THR A 135 2.37 -5.10 -4.76
N ILE A 136 2.57 -6.19 -4.01
CA ILE A 136 3.01 -6.11 -2.60
C ILE A 136 4.43 -5.56 -2.51
N LEU A 137 5.33 -6.05 -3.38
CA LEU A 137 6.72 -5.60 -3.44
C LEU A 137 6.78 -4.09 -3.67
N MET A 138 6.02 -3.58 -4.65
CA MET A 138 5.94 -2.15 -4.93
C MET A 138 5.27 -1.34 -3.81
N ALA A 139 4.19 -1.86 -3.20
CA ALA A 139 3.57 -1.22 -2.05
C ALA A 139 4.57 -1.00 -0.90
N ARG A 140 5.42 -2.00 -0.64
CA ARG A 140 6.50 -1.89 0.36
C ARG A 140 7.56 -0.88 -0.06
N ALA A 141 8.00 -0.91 -1.32
CA ALA A 141 9.02 0.03 -1.82
C ALA A 141 8.56 1.49 -1.76
N MET A 142 7.26 1.75 -1.99
CA MET A 142 6.68 3.10 -1.85
C MET A 142 6.67 3.59 -0.39
N ALA A 143 6.43 2.69 0.56
CA ALA A 143 6.28 3.02 1.97
C ALA A 143 7.62 3.08 2.73
N ASP A 144 8.61 2.28 2.31
CA ASP A 144 9.89 2.11 2.98
C ASP A 144 11.07 2.41 2.02
N PRO A 145 11.68 3.61 2.12
CA PRO A 145 12.85 3.97 1.31
C PRO A 145 14.08 3.10 1.57
N LEU A 146 14.19 2.46 2.74
CA LEU A 146 15.30 1.56 3.04
C LEU A 146 15.12 0.25 2.25
N TYR A 147 13.88 -0.25 2.13
CA TYR A 147 13.54 -1.37 1.26
C TYR A 147 13.74 -1.05 -0.23
N ALA A 148 13.31 0.13 -0.70
CA ALA A 148 13.57 0.58 -2.06
C ALA A 148 15.08 0.64 -2.36
N LEU A 149 15.86 1.19 -1.42
CA LEU A 149 17.30 1.29 -1.54
C LEU A 149 17.97 -0.10 -1.55
N TYR A 150 17.46 -1.06 -0.78
CA TYR A 150 17.94 -2.45 -0.82
C TYR A 150 17.77 -3.06 -2.22
N LEU A 151 16.63 -2.85 -2.89
CA LEU A 151 16.41 -3.37 -4.24
C LEU A 151 17.45 -2.78 -5.22
N THR A 152 17.70 -1.48 -5.13
CA THR A 152 18.53 -0.72 -6.07
C THR A 152 20.03 -0.71 -5.73
N THR A 153 20.44 -1.15 -4.54
CA THR A 153 21.88 -1.16 -4.14
C THR A 153 22.34 -2.45 -3.44
N GLY A 154 21.43 -3.27 -2.91
CA GLY A 154 21.73 -4.48 -2.13
C GLY A 154 22.25 -4.20 -0.71
N ASP A 155 22.71 -5.27 -0.03
CA ASP A 155 23.14 -5.24 1.39
C ASP A 155 24.55 -4.68 1.64
N SER A 156 25.23 -4.16 0.60
CA SER A 156 26.62 -3.69 0.75
C SER A 156 26.68 -2.43 1.63
N THR A 157 27.53 -2.46 2.67
CA THR A 157 27.86 -1.30 3.52
C THR A 157 28.59 -0.20 2.74
N VAL A 158 29.08 -0.51 1.54
CA VAL A 158 29.58 0.42 0.53
C VAL A 158 28.56 0.41 -0.62
N ARG A 159 27.50 1.20 -0.52
CA ARG A 159 26.35 1.16 -1.46
C ARG A 159 26.74 1.70 -2.84
N ALA A 160 27.26 0.81 -3.69
CA ALA A 160 27.38 1.03 -5.13
C ALA A 160 26.03 0.75 -5.80
N ASP A 161 25.65 1.59 -6.76
CA ASP A 161 24.42 1.42 -7.54
C ASP A 161 24.39 0.03 -8.19
N ALA A 162 23.28 -0.70 -8.05
CA ALA A 162 23.12 -2.00 -8.67
C ALA A 162 23.25 -1.90 -10.18
N ALA A 163 23.93 -2.85 -10.80
CA ALA A 163 23.78 -3.08 -12.24
C ALA A 163 22.35 -3.58 -12.53
N ALA A 164 21.85 -3.32 -13.75
CA ALA A 164 20.52 -3.74 -14.20
C ALA A 164 20.22 -5.22 -13.88
N GLY A 165 21.16 -6.13 -14.17
CA GLY A 165 20.99 -7.57 -13.86
C GLY A 165 20.96 -7.91 -12.37
N GLN A 166 21.66 -7.14 -11.52
CA GLN A 166 21.62 -7.34 -10.06
C GLN A 166 20.29 -6.86 -9.47
N PHE A 167 19.78 -5.73 -9.98
CA PHE A 167 18.44 -5.25 -9.63
C PHE A 167 17.37 -6.28 -10.02
N GLN A 168 17.38 -6.76 -11.27
CA GLN A 168 16.45 -7.79 -11.73
C GLN A 168 16.50 -9.05 -10.89
N ALA A 169 17.70 -9.58 -10.61
CA ALA A 169 17.85 -10.78 -9.81
C ALA A 169 17.28 -10.60 -8.38
N ARG A 170 17.47 -9.43 -7.76
CA ARG A 170 16.88 -9.12 -6.46
C ARG A 170 15.37 -8.96 -6.53
N LEU A 171 14.87 -8.25 -7.55
CA LEU A 171 13.44 -8.04 -7.76
C LEU A 171 12.71 -9.39 -7.91
N THR A 172 13.21 -10.27 -8.78
CA THR A 172 12.66 -11.63 -8.96
C THR A 172 12.78 -12.48 -7.70
N ALA A 173 13.89 -12.39 -6.97
CA ALA A 173 14.05 -13.16 -5.73
C ALA A 173 13.06 -12.71 -4.63
N GLU A 174 12.86 -11.41 -4.47
CA GLU A 174 11.88 -10.87 -3.51
C GLU A 174 10.44 -11.20 -3.94
N GLU A 175 10.14 -11.11 -5.25
CA GLU A 175 8.85 -11.50 -5.79
C GLU A 175 8.56 -12.97 -5.48
N HIS A 176 9.45 -13.90 -5.82
CA HIS A 176 9.26 -15.33 -5.54
C HIS A 176 9.08 -15.61 -4.04
N ARG A 177 9.80 -14.89 -3.18
CA ARG A 177 9.64 -15.01 -1.72
C ARG A 177 8.23 -14.58 -1.30
N ILE A 178 7.77 -13.41 -1.76
CA ILE A 178 6.42 -12.89 -1.48
C ILE A 178 5.36 -13.83 -2.06
N HIS A 179 5.57 -14.38 -3.26
CA HIS A 179 4.67 -15.34 -3.89
C HIS A 179 4.52 -16.61 -3.07
N ALA A 180 5.62 -17.14 -2.51
CA ALA A 180 5.59 -18.28 -1.61
C ALA A 180 4.81 -17.98 -0.32
N GLU A 181 5.03 -16.82 0.30
CA GLU A 181 4.32 -16.43 1.54
C GLU A 181 2.83 -16.18 1.30
N THR A 182 2.50 -15.48 0.21
CA THR A 182 1.12 -15.18 -0.19
C THR A 182 0.31 -16.45 -0.50
N ASN A 183 0.99 -17.52 -0.92
CA ASN A 183 0.38 -18.77 -1.39
C ASN A 183 0.72 -19.99 -0.52
N ARG A 184 1.02 -19.79 0.77
CA ARG A 184 1.39 -20.88 1.69
C ARG A 184 0.42 -22.08 1.69
N PHE A 185 -0.88 -21.81 1.52
CA PHE A 185 -1.95 -22.84 1.45
C PHE A 185 -2.77 -22.77 0.17
N TRP A 186 -2.27 -22.07 -0.86
CA TRP A 186 -2.95 -21.86 -2.14
C TRP A 186 -2.02 -22.30 -3.28
N PRO A 187 -2.51 -22.96 -4.34
CA PRO A 187 -1.65 -23.32 -5.46
C PRO A 187 -1.13 -22.06 -6.19
N GLN A 188 0.19 -21.81 -6.17
CA GLN A 188 0.82 -20.64 -6.81
C GLN A 188 0.42 -20.43 -8.27
N ARG A 189 0.21 -21.51 -9.03
CA ARG A 189 -0.24 -21.49 -10.43
C ARG A 189 -1.61 -20.80 -10.65
N LEU A 190 -2.35 -20.53 -9.58
CA LEU A 190 -3.65 -19.85 -9.60
C LEU A 190 -3.52 -18.37 -9.20
N GLY A 191 -2.30 -17.82 -9.19
CA GLY A 191 -2.02 -16.48 -8.70
C GLY A 191 -2.23 -16.37 -7.19
N SER A 192 -2.43 -15.14 -6.71
CA SER A 192 -2.57 -14.83 -5.28
C SER A 192 -4.02 -14.52 -4.88
N THR A 193 -4.47 -15.09 -3.76
CA THR A 193 -5.81 -14.77 -3.22
C THR A 193 -5.83 -13.42 -2.50
N PRO A 194 -6.96 -12.68 -2.47
CA PRO A 194 -7.06 -11.43 -1.71
C PRO A 194 -6.70 -11.58 -0.22
N LEU A 195 -7.01 -12.72 0.38
CA LEU A 195 -6.66 -13.01 1.77
C LEU A 195 -5.15 -13.24 1.94
N GLY A 196 -4.52 -13.97 1.02
CA GLY A 196 -3.06 -14.11 0.98
C GLY A 196 -2.38 -12.75 0.86
N MET A 197 -2.90 -11.90 -0.04
CA MET A 197 -2.39 -10.55 -0.28
C MET A 197 -2.44 -9.70 0.99
N SER A 198 -3.60 -9.67 1.67
CA SER A 198 -3.73 -8.93 2.94
C SER A 198 -2.84 -9.49 4.03
N ASN A 199 -2.70 -10.83 4.13
CA ASN A 199 -1.88 -11.46 5.16
C ASN A 199 -0.41 -11.07 5.00
N GLU A 200 0.12 -11.07 3.77
CA GLU A 200 1.51 -10.69 3.52
C GLU A 200 1.73 -9.18 3.68
N LEU A 201 0.82 -8.32 3.22
CA LEU A 201 0.88 -6.87 3.50
C LEU A 201 0.91 -6.59 5.00
N ASN A 202 0.09 -7.30 5.78
CA ASN A 202 -0.01 -7.10 7.22
C ASN A 202 1.25 -7.47 8.00
N ARG A 203 2.19 -8.20 7.40
CA ARG A 203 3.52 -8.42 8.00
C ARG A 203 4.38 -7.16 8.00
N TYR A 204 4.00 -6.19 7.16
CA TYR A 204 4.68 -4.92 6.98
C TYR A 204 3.75 -3.75 7.35
N ALA A 205 2.71 -4.00 8.16
CA ALA A 205 1.73 -2.99 8.56
C ALA A 205 2.39 -1.78 9.24
N ASP A 206 3.47 -2.00 10.01
CA ASP A 206 4.26 -0.92 10.62
C ASP A 206 4.85 0.03 9.57
N ALA A 207 5.42 -0.53 8.50
CA ALA A 207 6.02 0.25 7.42
C ALA A 207 4.94 0.95 6.56
N LEU A 208 3.84 0.24 6.30
CA LEU A 208 2.70 0.73 5.53
C LEU A 208 1.82 1.71 6.32
N GLY A 209 2.04 1.82 7.63
CA GLY A 209 1.26 2.67 8.53
C GLY A 209 -0.17 2.21 8.79
N THR A 210 -0.56 1.01 8.33
CA THR A 210 -1.93 0.52 8.45
C THR A 210 -2.00 -0.99 8.22
N HIS A 211 -3.06 -1.61 8.74
CA HIS A 211 -3.43 -2.96 8.36
C HIS A 211 -4.29 -2.95 7.11
N TYR A 212 -4.24 -4.04 6.35
CA TYR A 212 -4.99 -4.25 5.13
C TYR A 212 -5.99 -5.38 5.29
N ARG A 213 -7.16 -5.22 4.68
CA ARG A 213 -8.19 -6.25 4.58
C ARG A 213 -8.75 -6.37 3.17
N PRO A 214 -9.06 -7.59 2.71
CA PRO A 214 -9.70 -7.78 1.41
C PRO A 214 -11.19 -7.44 1.51
N ARG A 215 -11.71 -6.76 0.50
CA ARG A 215 -13.14 -6.44 0.37
C ARG A 215 -13.58 -6.71 -1.06
N LEU A 216 -14.73 -7.36 -1.20
CA LEU A 216 -15.37 -7.51 -2.50
C LEU A 216 -15.73 -6.13 -3.07
N ALA A 217 -15.60 -5.99 -4.38
CA ALA A 217 -15.89 -4.74 -5.07
C ALA A 217 -17.36 -4.35 -4.88
N ASN A 218 -17.58 -3.22 -4.24
CA ASN A 218 -18.85 -2.51 -4.17
C ASN A 218 -18.54 -1.01 -4.06
N ARG A 219 -19.55 -0.15 -4.20
CA ARG A 219 -19.34 1.29 -4.27
C ARG A 219 -18.57 1.85 -3.06
N SER A 220 -18.84 1.37 -1.85
CA SER A 220 -18.13 1.82 -0.65
C SER A 220 -16.69 1.32 -0.64
N ALA A 221 -16.45 0.04 -0.94
CA ALA A 221 -15.08 -0.48 -0.99
C ALA A 221 -14.21 0.21 -2.05
N LEU A 222 -14.80 0.58 -3.19
CA LEU A 222 -14.11 1.32 -4.25
C LEU A 222 -13.86 2.78 -3.87
N ALA A 223 -14.79 3.43 -3.17
CA ALA A 223 -14.56 4.77 -2.61
C ALA A 223 -13.40 4.75 -1.61
N ASP A 224 -13.43 3.82 -0.65
CA ASP A 224 -12.38 3.69 0.36
C ASP A 224 -11.01 3.39 -0.28
N ALA A 225 -10.98 2.59 -1.36
CA ALA A 225 -9.77 2.33 -2.15
C ALA A 225 -9.23 3.58 -2.85
N ALA A 226 -10.12 4.37 -3.49
CA ALA A 226 -9.75 5.60 -4.18
C ALA A 226 -9.22 6.66 -3.21
N ASP A 227 -9.84 6.78 -2.03
CA ASP A 227 -9.42 7.72 -0.99
C ASP A 227 -8.10 7.28 -0.35
N ALA A 228 -7.93 5.99 -0.06
CA ALA A 228 -6.66 5.46 0.41
C ALA A 228 -5.51 5.74 -0.58
N ALA A 229 -5.70 5.46 -1.86
CA ALA A 229 -4.72 5.75 -2.90
C ALA A 229 -4.41 7.24 -3.02
N GLY A 230 -5.45 8.10 -2.98
CA GLY A 230 -5.28 9.55 -3.00
C GLY A 230 -4.53 10.11 -1.80
N ASN A 231 -4.55 9.40 -0.66
CA ASN A 231 -3.80 9.76 0.53
C ASN A 231 -2.46 9.01 0.67
N GLY A 232 -1.98 8.37 -0.41
CA GLY A 232 -0.65 7.75 -0.45
C GLY A 232 -0.56 6.34 0.14
N HIS A 233 -1.69 5.66 0.38
CA HIS A 233 -1.70 4.24 0.70
C HIS A 233 -1.88 3.41 -0.57
N PRO A 234 -0.92 2.54 -0.92
CA PRO A 234 -1.02 1.71 -2.11
C PRO A 234 -2.12 0.64 -1.93
N VAL A 235 -3.03 0.51 -2.89
CA VAL A 235 -4.18 -0.41 -2.81
C VAL A 235 -4.14 -1.45 -3.93
N PRO A 236 -3.89 -2.73 -3.63
CA PRO A 236 -4.04 -3.80 -4.62
C PRO A 236 -5.50 -3.95 -5.06
N VAL A 237 -5.72 -4.04 -6.36
CA VAL A 237 -7.05 -4.21 -6.97
C VAL A 237 -7.04 -5.47 -7.83
N LEU A 238 -7.91 -6.42 -7.48
CA LEU A 238 -8.11 -7.64 -8.24
C LEU A 238 -9.10 -7.38 -9.38
N ILE A 239 -8.62 -7.49 -10.61
CA ILE A 239 -9.38 -7.30 -11.84
C ILE A 239 -9.45 -8.58 -12.68
N GLY A 240 -10.38 -8.57 -13.64
CA GLY A 240 -10.57 -9.64 -14.61
C GLY A 240 -11.79 -9.38 -15.49
N ASP A 241 -12.27 -10.43 -16.17
CA ASP A 241 -13.50 -10.38 -16.97
C ASP A 241 -14.58 -11.32 -16.40
N TRP A 242 -14.49 -12.60 -16.74
CA TRP A 242 -15.43 -13.62 -16.24
C TRP A 242 -14.94 -14.25 -14.94
N ILE A 243 -13.62 -14.28 -14.76
CA ILE A 243 -12.94 -14.74 -13.55
C ILE A 243 -11.89 -13.70 -13.11
N PRO A 244 -11.63 -13.58 -11.80
CA PRO A 244 -10.51 -12.76 -11.31
C PRO A 244 -9.19 -13.37 -11.77
N HIS A 245 -8.26 -12.54 -12.24
CA HIS A 245 -7.02 -13.04 -12.85
C HIS A 245 -5.78 -12.18 -12.58
N HIS A 246 -5.95 -10.86 -12.40
CA HIS A 246 -4.81 -9.94 -12.43
C HIS A 246 -4.90 -8.90 -11.31
N TYR A 247 -3.76 -8.52 -10.74
CA TYR A 247 -3.67 -7.42 -9.79
C TYR A 247 -2.98 -6.22 -10.43
N ILE A 248 -3.61 -5.06 -10.26
CA ILE A 248 -2.95 -3.75 -10.40
C ILE A 248 -2.81 -3.13 -9.00
N LEU A 249 -1.95 -2.13 -8.88
CA LEU A 249 -1.75 -1.38 -7.63
C LEU A 249 -2.21 0.06 -7.85
N LEU A 250 -3.24 0.54 -7.15
CA LEU A 250 -3.48 1.99 -7.09
C LEU A 250 -2.38 2.63 -6.26
N ILE A 251 -1.77 3.68 -6.78
CA ILE A 251 -0.59 4.31 -6.18
C ILE A 251 -0.75 5.79 -5.86
N GLY A 252 -1.79 6.43 -6.37
CA GLY A 252 -1.97 7.87 -6.23
C GLY A 252 -3.18 8.40 -6.98
N ARG A 253 -3.27 9.73 -7.04
CA ARG A 253 -4.32 10.46 -7.76
C ARG A 253 -3.71 11.72 -8.37
N VAL A 254 -4.01 11.98 -9.64
CA VAL A 254 -3.66 13.22 -10.32
C VAL A 254 -4.94 13.82 -10.92
N GLY A 255 -5.35 14.98 -10.39
CA GLY A 255 -6.60 15.62 -10.79
C GLY A 255 -7.81 14.73 -10.49
N ALA A 256 -8.54 14.32 -11.53
CA ALA A 256 -9.74 13.47 -11.44
C ALA A 256 -9.47 11.99 -11.76
N ASP A 257 -8.20 11.63 -11.96
CA ASP A 257 -7.80 10.27 -12.32
C ASP A 257 -7.00 9.64 -11.18
N LEU A 258 -7.24 8.35 -10.95
CA LEU A 258 -6.41 7.51 -10.09
C LEU A 258 -5.25 6.99 -10.93
N LEU A 259 -4.06 6.91 -10.32
CA LEU A 259 -2.90 6.29 -10.94
C LEU A 259 -2.78 4.85 -10.47
N TYR A 260 -2.43 3.98 -11.39
CA TYR A 260 -2.21 2.57 -11.12
C TYR A 260 -0.92 2.07 -11.73
N TYR A 261 -0.19 1.27 -10.99
CA TYR A 261 0.91 0.47 -11.50
C TYR A 261 0.38 -0.89 -11.99
N GLU A 262 0.76 -1.23 -13.21
CA GLU A 262 0.47 -2.50 -13.87
C GLU A 262 1.77 -3.31 -13.96
N PRO A 263 1.83 -4.48 -13.28
CA PRO A 263 3.07 -5.24 -13.14
C PRO A 263 3.45 -6.06 -14.37
N GLY A 264 2.50 -6.40 -15.25
CA GLY A 264 2.70 -7.25 -16.42
C GLY A 264 3.44 -6.57 -17.56
N TYR A 265 3.37 -5.25 -17.63
CA TYR A 265 3.99 -4.38 -18.64
C TYR A 265 4.91 -3.34 -18.02
N ALA A 266 5.12 -3.34 -16.70
CA ALA A 266 5.95 -2.36 -16.00
C ALA A 266 5.54 -0.92 -16.31
N THR A 267 4.25 -0.61 -16.20
CA THR A 267 3.72 0.72 -16.53
C THR A 267 2.93 1.33 -15.40
N VAL A 268 2.96 2.65 -15.31
CA VAL A 268 1.96 3.45 -14.58
C VAL A 268 0.97 4.01 -15.58
N GLY A 269 -0.30 3.63 -15.42
CA GLY A 269 -1.43 4.19 -16.17
C GLY A 269 -2.33 5.04 -15.29
N SER A 270 -3.33 5.65 -15.91
CA SER A 270 -4.37 6.39 -15.21
C SER A 270 -5.76 5.83 -15.53
N LEU A 271 -6.66 5.92 -14.56
CA LEU A 271 -8.05 5.52 -14.69
C LEU A 271 -8.95 6.61 -14.12
N ASN A 272 -10.05 6.90 -14.83
CA ASN A 272 -10.98 7.92 -14.36
C ASN A 272 -11.65 7.47 -13.05
N GLU A 273 -11.54 8.31 -12.02
CA GLU A 273 -12.01 7.95 -10.68
C GLU A 273 -13.52 7.68 -10.68
N GLN A 274 -14.32 8.48 -11.40
CA GLN A 274 -15.76 8.25 -11.45
C GLN A 274 -16.12 6.91 -12.10
N ASN A 275 -15.40 6.50 -13.16
CA ASN A 275 -15.60 5.17 -13.74
C ASN A 275 -15.26 4.06 -12.75
N PHE A 276 -14.14 4.20 -12.04
CA PHE A 276 -13.71 3.27 -11.00
C PHE A 276 -14.77 3.10 -9.91
N LEU A 277 -15.31 4.20 -9.38
CA LEU A 277 -16.35 4.19 -8.35
C LEU A 277 -17.66 3.52 -8.80
N HIS A 278 -17.92 3.49 -10.12
CA HIS A 278 -19.03 2.76 -10.72
C HIS A 278 -18.69 1.30 -11.09
N GLY A 279 -17.52 0.80 -10.69
CA GLY A 279 -17.05 -0.55 -10.98
C GLY A 279 -16.66 -0.78 -12.44
N LYS A 280 -16.45 0.30 -13.21
CA LYS A 280 -16.04 0.25 -14.62
C LYS A 280 -14.54 0.47 -14.69
N LEU A 281 -13.86 -0.38 -15.46
CA LEU A 281 -12.48 -0.16 -15.87
C LEU A 281 -12.25 -0.58 -17.31
N ASP A 282 -11.14 -0.12 -17.87
CA ASP A 282 -10.54 -0.66 -19.08
C ASP A 282 -9.02 -0.63 -18.88
N VAL A 283 -8.50 -1.74 -18.36
CA VAL A 283 -7.07 -1.89 -18.05
C VAL A 283 -6.63 -3.20 -18.64
N ILE A 284 -5.69 -3.14 -19.60
CA ILE A 284 -5.12 -4.31 -20.30
C ILE A 284 -6.16 -5.29 -20.86
N GLY A 285 -7.35 -4.79 -21.24
CA GLY A 285 -8.46 -5.59 -21.75
C GLY A 285 -9.36 -6.22 -20.69
N PHE A 286 -9.10 -5.98 -19.39
CA PHE A 286 -10.01 -6.37 -18.31
C PHE A 286 -11.01 -5.27 -17.98
N HIS A 287 -12.25 -5.67 -17.72
CA HIS A 287 -13.36 -4.73 -17.57
C HIS A 287 -14.08 -4.78 -16.21
N ARG A 288 -13.70 -5.70 -15.30
CA ARG A 288 -14.37 -5.88 -14.00
C ARG A 288 -13.42 -5.87 -12.81
N ILE A 289 -13.84 -5.18 -11.75
CA ILE A 289 -13.20 -5.21 -10.44
C ILE A 289 -13.90 -6.27 -9.59
N TYR A 290 -13.12 -7.18 -9.01
CA TYR A 290 -13.62 -8.25 -8.14
C TYR A 290 -13.44 -7.94 -6.67
N ALA A 291 -12.27 -7.42 -6.32
CA ALA A 291 -11.92 -7.09 -4.95
C ALA A 291 -10.87 -5.99 -4.88
N VAL A 292 -10.82 -5.33 -3.73
CA VAL A 292 -9.77 -4.40 -3.33
C VAL A 292 -9.19 -4.86 -2.00
N VAL A 293 -7.90 -4.67 -1.80
CA VAL A 293 -7.23 -4.93 -0.52
C VAL A 293 -6.91 -3.57 0.09
N THR A 294 -7.80 -3.08 0.97
CA THR A 294 -7.78 -1.70 1.46
C THR A 294 -7.25 -1.60 2.88
N PRO A 295 -6.72 -0.44 3.29
CA PRO A 295 -6.51 -0.11 4.70
C PRO A 295 -7.74 -0.40 5.59
N SER A 296 -7.50 -0.68 6.87
CA SER A 296 -8.52 -1.07 7.86
C SER A 296 -8.31 -0.44 9.22
#